data_AF-R6YS40-F1
#
_entry.id   AF-R6YS40-F1
#
_cell.length_a   1.000
_cell.length_b   1.000
_cell.length_c   1.000
_cell.angle_alpha   90.00
_cell.angle_beta   90.00
_cell.angle_gamma   90.00
#
_symmetry.space_group_name_H-M   'P 1'
#
loop_
_entity.id
_entity.type
_entity.pdbx_description
1 polymer ?
#
loop_
_entity_poly.entity_id
_entity_poly.type
_entity_poly.pdbx_seq_one_letter_code
_entity_poly.pdbx_strand_id
1 'polypeptide(L)'
;MNLNKVMNFISENNIQPDAVFALVEKVRYMDLNDEASIRQVIKDVSVLAGKNLDKAEENKLVRDIMTNGVNENIFNSFNKK
;
A
#
# COMPACT_ATOMS: atom_id res chain seq x y z
N MET A 1 -9.44 9.22 -4.31
CA MET A 1 -8.21 8.56 -4.82
C MET A 1 -7.43 9.54 -5.67
N ASN A 2 -6.25 9.96 -5.20
CA ASN A 2 -5.40 10.90 -5.92
C ASN A 2 -4.44 10.15 -6.86
N LEU A 3 -4.78 10.10 -8.15
CA LEU A 3 -4.00 9.37 -9.18
C LEU A 3 -2.53 9.81 -9.20
N ASN A 4 -2.27 11.09 -8.96
CA ASN A 4 -0.92 11.65 -8.93
C ASN A 4 0.00 10.99 -7.90
N LYS A 5 -0.54 10.58 -6.74
CA LYS A 5 0.26 9.91 -5.70
C LYS A 5 0.66 8.49 -6.11
N VAL A 6 -0.27 7.77 -6.73
CA VAL A 6 -0.04 6.44 -7.29
C VAL A 6 1.05 6.52 -8.36
N MET A 7 0.99 7.54 -9.22
CA MET A 7 1.97 7.76 -10.27
C MET A 7 3.37 8.13 -9.74
N ASN A 8 3.44 8.94 -8.68
CA ASN A 8 4.71 9.23 -8.01
C ASN A 8 5.32 7.97 -7.39
N PHE A 9 4.52 7.15 -6.71
CA PHE A 9 5.00 5.90 -6.11
C PHE A 9 5.54 4.91 -7.16
N ILE A 10 4.83 4.77 -8.29
CA ILE A 10 5.27 3.97 -9.46
C ILE A 10 6.62 4.46 -9.97
N SER A 11 6.74 5.77 -10.20
CA SER A 11 7.95 6.40 -10.75
C SER A 11 9.13 6.31 -9.79
N GLU A 12 8.92 6.59 -8.50
CA GLU A 12 9.98 6.60 -7.48
C GLU A 12 10.54 5.21 -7.18
N ASN A 13 9.71 4.17 -7.27
CA ASN A 13 10.11 2.79 -6.96
C ASN A 13 10.27 1.93 -8.22
N ASN A 14 10.25 2.55 -9.43
CA ASN A 14 10.42 1.91 -10.72
C ASN A 14 9.48 0.69 -10.93
N ILE A 15 8.24 0.82 -10.44
CA ILE A 15 7.23 -0.26 -10.45
C ILE A 15 6.50 -0.26 -11.79
N GLN A 16 6.05 -1.42 -12.24
CA GLN A 16 5.14 -1.52 -13.38
C GLN A 16 3.75 -0.96 -13.00
N PRO A 17 3.17 -0.01 -13.76
CA PRO A 17 1.86 0.56 -13.46
C PRO A 17 0.76 -0.50 -13.30
N ASP A 18 0.77 -1.53 -14.15
CA ASP A 18 -0.21 -2.62 -14.14
C ASP A 18 -0.26 -3.35 -12.79
N ALA A 19 0.88 -3.53 -12.14
CA ALA A 19 0.95 -4.20 -10.85
C ALA A 19 0.33 -3.34 -9.74
N VAL A 20 0.47 -2.02 -9.83
CA VAL A 20 -0.16 -1.09 -8.90
C VAL A 20 -1.66 -0.97 -9.15
N PHE A 21 -2.10 -0.99 -10.41
CA PHE A 21 -3.52 -1.05 -10.75
C PHE A 21 -4.18 -2.33 -10.24
N ALA A 22 -3.56 -3.49 -10.44
CA ALA A 22 -4.05 -4.77 -9.93
C ALA A 22 -4.18 -4.76 -8.40
N LEU A 23 -3.21 -4.15 -7.70
CA LEU A 23 -3.27 -3.98 -6.25
C LEU A 23 -4.42 -3.05 -5.84
N VAL A 24 -4.56 -1.88 -6.47
CA VAL A 24 -5.64 -0.93 -6.18
C VAL A 24 -7.02 -1.55 -6.40
N GLU A 25 -7.16 -2.34 -7.46
CA GLU A 25 -8.38 -3.07 -7.76
C GLU A 25 -8.66 -4.16 -6.71
N LYS A 26 -7.63 -4.94 -6.35
CA LYS A 26 -7.73 -5.95 -5.28
C LYS A 26 -8.17 -5.34 -3.96
N VAL A 27 -7.59 -4.20 -3.57
CA VAL A 27 -7.95 -3.44 -2.35
C VAL A 27 -9.40 -2.96 -2.38
N ARG A 28 -9.91 -2.56 -3.55
CA ARG A 28 -11.29 -2.07 -3.71
C ARG A 28 -12.33 -3.14 -3.40
N TYR A 29 -12.02 -4.40 -3.67
CA TYR A 29 -12.92 -5.55 -3.44
C TYR A 29 -12.63 -6.30 -2.13
N MET A 30 -11.56 -5.93 -1.41
CA MET A 30 -11.17 -6.58 -0.16
C MET A 30 -11.90 -5.98 1.02
N ASP A 31 -12.14 -6.78 2.06
CA ASP A 31 -12.69 -6.26 3.31
C ASP A 31 -11.59 -5.52 4.09
N LEU A 32 -11.69 -4.19 4.10
CA LEU A 32 -10.74 -3.31 4.75
C LEU A 32 -10.98 -3.18 6.26
N ASN A 33 -11.91 -3.95 6.81
CA ASN A 33 -12.07 -4.12 8.26
C ASN A 33 -11.26 -5.30 8.81
N ASP A 34 -10.75 -6.16 7.92
CA ASP A 34 -9.96 -7.32 8.29
C ASP A 34 -8.45 -7.00 8.26
N GLU A 35 -7.80 -7.20 9.40
CA GLU A 35 -6.37 -6.97 9.57
C GLU A 35 -5.53 -7.83 8.62
N ALA A 36 -5.94 -9.09 8.40
CA ALA A 36 -5.21 -10.02 7.55
C ALA A 36 -5.23 -9.57 6.08
N SER A 37 -6.39 -9.11 5.63
CA SER A 37 -6.59 -8.48 4.32
C SER A 37 -5.70 -7.25 4.12
N ILE A 38 -5.70 -6.32 5.07
CA ILE A 38 -4.84 -5.12 5.04
C ILE A 38 -3.36 -5.50 5.00
N ARG A 39 -2.94 -6.45 5.85
CA ARG A 39 -1.56 -6.92 5.92
C ARG A 39 -1.10 -7.51 4.59
N GLN A 40 -1.95 -8.29 3.94
CA GLN A 40 -1.64 -8.85 2.63
C GLN A 40 -1.40 -7.76 1.57
N VAL A 41 -2.21 -6.71 1.57
CA VAL A 41 -2.04 -5.57 0.66
C VAL A 41 -0.70 -4.87 0.89
N ILE A 42 -0.36 -4.58 2.16
CA ILE A 42 0.91 -3.93 2.50
C ILE A 42 2.09 -4.75 2.03
N LYS A 43 2.03 -6.07 2.23
CA LYS A 43 3.08 -6.99 1.81
C LYS A 43 3.21 -7.04 0.28
N ASP A 44 2.09 -7.09 -0.43
CA ASP A 44 2.07 -7.05 -1.89
C ASP A 44 2.70 -5.73 -2.40
N VAL A 45 2.35 -4.58 -1.79
CA VAL A 45 2.96 -3.26 -2.10
C VAL A 45 4.47 -3.27 -1.83
N SER A 46 4.88 -3.81 -0.69
CA SER A 46 6.29 -3.90 -0.27
C SER A 46 7.13 -4.64 -1.32
N VAL A 47 6.63 -5.79 -1.77
CA VAL A 47 7.26 -6.60 -2.82
C VAL A 47 7.28 -5.85 -4.15
N LEU A 48 6.17 -5.20 -4.53
CA LEU A 48 6.09 -4.41 -5.76
C LEU A 48 7.06 -3.22 -5.77
N ALA A 49 7.25 -2.56 -4.63
CA ALA A 49 8.19 -1.46 -4.46
C ALA A 49 9.65 -1.91 -4.35
N GLY A 50 9.91 -3.22 -4.28
CA GLY A 50 11.24 -3.75 -3.95
C GLY A 50 11.75 -3.31 -2.58
N LYS A 51 10.85 -2.83 -1.69
CA LYS A 51 11.19 -2.43 -0.33
C LYS A 51 10.86 -3.58 0.60
N ASN A 52 11.82 -4.01 1.42
CA ASN A 52 11.53 -4.93 2.51
C ASN A 52 11.11 -4.11 3.72
N LEU A 53 9.82 -4.13 4.06
CA LEU A 53 9.34 -3.61 5.33
C LEU A 53 9.76 -4.55 6.46
N ASP A 54 10.20 -4.01 7.58
CA ASP A 54 10.35 -4.80 8.78
C ASP A 54 8.96 -5.06 9.44
N LYS A 55 8.91 -6.03 10.37
CA LYS A 55 7.66 -6.39 11.06
C LYS A 55 7.07 -5.22 11.86
N ALA A 56 7.88 -4.27 12.31
CA ALA A 56 7.41 -3.15 13.10
C ALA A 56 6.73 -2.09 12.21
N GLU A 57 7.32 -1.81 11.05
CA GLU A 57 6.79 -0.94 10.01
C GLU A 57 5.51 -1.51 9.41
N GLU A 58 5.48 -2.82 9.11
CA GLU A 58 4.29 -3.51 8.62
C GLU A 58 3.13 -3.39 9.63
N ASN A 59 3.37 -3.75 10.90
CA ASN A 59 2.36 -3.64 11.95
C ASN A 59 1.87 -2.21 12.18
N LYS A 60 2.77 -1.23 12.06
CA LYS A 60 2.41 0.18 12.17
C LYS A 60 1.48 0.60 11.03
N LEU A 61 1.81 0.20 9.79
CA LEU A 61 0.99 0.49 8.63
C LEU A 61 -0.39 -0.16 8.72
N VAL A 62 -0.44 -1.42 9.15
CA VAL A 62 -1.68 -2.17 9.36
C VAL A 62 -2.58 -1.43 10.36
N ARG A 63 -2.02 -1.03 11.52
CA ARG A 63 -2.76 -0.30 12.55
C ARG A 63 -3.25 1.07 12.07
N ASP A 64 -2.40 1.80 11.34
CA ASP A 64 -2.76 3.11 10.80
C ASP A 64 -3.93 3.00 9.82
N ILE A 65 -3.96 1.95 8.99
CA ILE A 65 -5.05 1.66 8.04
C ILE A 65 -6.31 1.18 8.76
N MET A 66 -6.19 0.29 9.74
CA MET A 66 -7.36 -0.16 10.52
C MET A 66 -8.01 0.99 11.30
N THR A 67 -7.19 1.91 11.84
CA THR A 67 -7.69 3.02 12.67
C THR A 67 -8.27 4.15 11.83
N ASN A 68 -7.63 4.49 10.70
CA ASN A 68 -8.00 5.64 9.88
C ASN A 68 -8.74 5.25 8.58
N GLY A 69 -9.04 3.96 8.40
CA GLY A 69 -9.46 3.36 7.14
C GLY A 69 -8.31 3.29 6.13
N VAL A 70 -8.54 2.61 4.99
CA VAL A 70 -7.70 2.78 3.79
C VAL A 70 -7.91 4.20 3.26
N ASN A 71 -7.29 5.15 3.93
CA ASN A 71 -7.15 6.49 3.43
C ASN A 71 -6.01 6.51 2.42
N GLU A 72 -5.99 7.54 1.57
CA GLU A 72 -5.02 7.74 0.46
C GLU A 72 -3.53 7.77 0.89
N ASN A 73 -3.25 7.53 2.17
CA ASN A 73 -1.96 7.59 2.83
C ASN A 73 -1.17 6.27 2.82
N ILE A 74 -1.73 5.13 2.40
CA ILE A 74 -0.96 3.87 2.32
C ILE A 74 0.29 4.05 1.47
N PHE A 75 0.14 4.64 0.28
CA PHE A 75 1.27 4.92 -0.62
C PHE A 75 2.21 5.99 -0.07
N ASN A 76 1.72 6.96 0.71
CA ASN A 76 2.55 7.99 1.35
C ASN A 76 3.56 7.38 2.34
N SER A 77 3.20 6.28 2.99
CA SER A 77 4.09 5.60 3.94
C SER A 77 5.30 4.96 3.28
N PHE A 78 5.20 4.60 1.99
CA PHE A 78 6.32 4.06 1.20
C PHE A 78 7.11 5.14 0.46
N ASN A 79 6.58 6.37 0.41
CA ASN A 79 7.14 7.51 -0.33
C ASN A 79 7.92 8.50 0.56
N LYS A 80 8.28 8.09 1.78
CA LYS A 80 9.15 8.91 2.64
C LYS A 80 10.57 8.92 2.06
N LYS A 81 10.96 10.09 1.58
CA LYS A 81 12.36 10.52 1.40
C LYS A 81 13.15 10.37 2.69
#